data_AF-A0A2P4T3G1-F1
#
_entry.id   AF-A0A2P4T3G1-F1
#
_cell.length_a   1.000
_cell.length_b   1.000
_cell.length_c   1.000
_cell.angle_alpha   90.00
_cell.angle_beta   90.00
_cell.angle_gamma   90.00
#
_symmetry.space_group_name_H-M   'P 1'
#
loop_
_entity.id
_entity.type
_entity.pdbx_description
1 polymer ?
#
loop_
_entity_poly.entity_id
_entity_poly.type
_entity_poly.pdbx_seq_one_letter_code
_entity_poly.pdbx_strand_id
1 'polypeptide(L)'
;MDTPAIFGGSQWDKQQLDKEHKRCLGFAAHEHCVLVLVTQLGRYTREDRKVQKKVKKLFGKGAKKRMMVVFTRKEDLGGGSLEEYVKTAENGALQKLVK
;
A
#
# COMPACT_ATOMS: atom_id res chain seq x y z
N MET A 1 4.32 1.64 -12.92
CA MET A 1 3.21 0.77 -13.38
C MET A 1 2.06 0.97 -12.42
N ASP A 2 0.88 1.27 -12.94
CA ASP A 2 -0.34 1.34 -12.14
C ASP A 2 -0.94 -0.07 -12.02
N THR A 3 -1.43 -0.42 -10.84
CA THR A 3 -2.01 -1.74 -10.58
C THR A 3 -3.54 -1.63 -10.64
N PRO A 4 -4.22 -2.48 -11.42
CA PRO A 4 -5.68 -2.60 -11.31
C PRO A 4 -6.09 -2.96 -9.88
N ALA A 5 -7.39 -2.88 -9.55
CA ALA A 5 -7.90 -3.10 -8.19
C ALA A 5 -7.82 -4.57 -7.68
N ILE A 6 -6.80 -5.32 -8.09
CA ILE A 6 -6.52 -6.73 -7.78
C ILE A 6 -6.28 -6.99 -6.29
N PHE A 7 -5.89 -5.97 -5.53
CA PHE A 7 -5.70 -6.09 -4.09
C PHE A 7 -6.94 -5.71 -3.27
N GLY A 8 -7.86 -4.94 -3.84
CA GLY A 8 -8.99 -4.31 -3.13
C GLY A 8 -10.39 -4.80 -3.51
N GLY A 9 -10.60 -5.41 -4.68
CA GLY A 9 -11.92 -5.78 -5.18
C GLY A 9 -12.25 -7.28 -5.14
N SER A 10 -13.54 -7.62 -5.17
CA SER A 10 -14.09 -8.99 -5.26
C SER A 10 -14.53 -9.39 -6.68
N GLN A 11 -14.20 -8.58 -7.69
CA GLN A 11 -14.72 -8.72 -9.06
C GLN A 11 -13.90 -9.66 -9.95
N TRP A 12 -12.77 -10.18 -9.47
CA TRP A 12 -11.84 -10.96 -10.27
C TRP A 12 -12.02 -12.46 -10.01
N ASP A 13 -12.07 -13.27 -11.08
CA ASP A 13 -11.93 -14.70 -10.92
C ASP A 13 -10.48 -15.09 -10.57
N LYS A 14 -10.28 -16.35 -10.15
CA LYS A 14 -8.97 -16.84 -9.70
C LYS A 14 -7.90 -16.79 -10.80
N GLN A 15 -8.26 -17.09 -12.05
CA GLN A 15 -7.31 -17.13 -13.16
C GLN A 15 -6.88 -15.72 -13.58
N GLN A 16 -7.83 -14.79 -13.68
CA GLN A 16 -7.53 -13.39 -13.97
C GLN A 16 -6.65 -12.78 -12.88
N LEU A 17 -6.95 -13.09 -11.61
CA LEU A 17 -6.16 -12.62 -10.47
C LEU A 17 -4.72 -13.17 -10.51
N ASP A 18 -4.54 -14.46 -10.78
CA ASP A 18 -3.22 -15.08 -10.90
C ASP A 18 -2.41 -14.48 -12.06
N LYS A 19 -3.05 -14.22 -13.21
CA LYS A 19 -2.44 -13.59 -14.37
C LYS A 19 -1.92 -12.19 -14.04
N GLU A 20 -2.73 -11.35 -13.41
CA GLU A 20 -2.32 -9.99 -13.04
C GLU A 20 -1.27 -9.97 -11.93
N HIS A 21 -1.33 -10.91 -10.97
CA HIS A 21 -0.27 -11.10 -9.98
C HIS A 21 1.08 -11.43 -10.63
N LYS A 22 1.11 -12.38 -11.58
CA LYS A 22 2.32 -12.74 -12.33
C LYS A 22 2.86 -11.57 -13.13
N ARG A 23 1.96 -10.83 -13.81
CA ARG A 23 2.32 -9.61 -14.54
C ARG A 23 2.96 -8.57 -13.61
N CYS A 24 2.35 -8.33 -12.45
CA CYS A 24 2.90 -7.39 -11.46
C CYS A 24 4.26 -7.82 -10.92
N LEU A 25 4.43 -9.11 -10.63
CA LEU A 25 5.70 -9.67 -10.21
C LEU A 25 6.80 -9.50 -11.26
N GLY A 26 6.49 -9.75 -12.54
CA GLY A 26 7.44 -9.55 -13.63
C GLY A 26 8.00 -8.13 -13.68
N PHE A 27 7.14 -7.12 -13.48
CA PHE A 27 7.60 -5.72 -13.41
C PHE A 27 8.39 -5.40 -12.14
N ALA A 28 7.96 -5.91 -10.98
CA ALA A 28 8.57 -5.60 -9.68
C ALA A 28 9.81 -6.45 -9.33
N ALA A 29 10.20 -7.38 -10.21
CA ALA A 29 11.34 -8.27 -10.03
C ALA A 29 12.68 -7.53 -10.01
N HIS A 30 12.76 -6.32 -10.59
CA HIS A 30 13.97 -5.50 -10.56
C HIS A 30 14.27 -5.02 -9.13
N GLU A 31 15.50 -5.19 -8.66
CA GLU A 31 15.90 -4.86 -7.28
C GLU A 31 15.64 -3.38 -6.92
N HIS A 32 15.83 -2.47 -7.88
CA HIS A 32 15.59 -1.03 -7.73
C HIS A 32 14.13 -0.60 -7.84
N CYS A 33 13.19 -1.53 -8.04
CA CYS A 33 11.78 -1.19 -8.10
C CYS A 33 11.25 -0.82 -6.70
N VAL A 34 10.58 0.33 -6.60
CA VAL A 34 9.90 0.81 -5.39
C VAL A 34 8.42 0.45 -5.47
N LEU A 35 7.90 -0.13 -4.39
CA LEU A 35 6.47 -0.36 -4.20
C LEU A 35 5.84 0.87 -3.56
N VAL A 36 4.83 1.44 -4.18
CA VAL A 36 4.11 2.59 -3.62
C VAL A 36 2.78 2.13 -3.06
N LEU A 37 2.59 2.27 -1.75
CA LEU A 37 1.30 2.07 -1.08
C LEU A 37 0.61 3.43 -0.94
N VAL A 38 -0.44 3.64 -1.71
CA VAL A 38 -1.22 4.88 -1.70
C VAL A 38 -2.37 4.72 -0.70
N THR A 39 -2.51 5.66 0.24
CA THR A 39 -3.61 5.71 1.20
C THR A 39 -4.07 7.15 1.39
N GLN A 40 -5.32 7.33 1.79
CA GLN A 40 -5.91 8.66 1.97
C GLN A 40 -5.67 9.16 3.39
N LEU A 41 -5.32 10.44 3.54
CA LEU A 41 -5.16 11.05 4.85
C LEU A 41 -6.46 10.88 5.67
N GLY A 42 -6.29 10.55 6.96
CA GLY A 42 -7.39 10.28 7.87
C GLY A 42 -8.08 8.92 7.66
N ARG A 43 -7.73 8.14 6.63
CA ARG A 43 -8.47 6.95 6.21
C ARG A 43 -7.57 5.73 5.99
N TYR A 44 -6.80 5.36 7.02
CA TYR A 44 -6.13 4.06 7.05
C TYR A 44 -7.01 2.97 7.67
N THR A 45 -7.75 2.27 6.82
CA THR A 45 -8.87 1.39 7.17
C THR A 45 -8.49 -0.10 7.27
N ARG A 46 -9.49 -0.98 7.48
CA ARG A 46 -9.29 -2.45 7.48
C ARG A 46 -8.91 -2.94 6.08
N GLU A 47 -9.41 -2.27 5.05
CA GLU A 47 -9.22 -2.58 3.64
C GLU A 47 -7.76 -2.31 3.24
N ASP A 48 -7.22 -1.16 3.64
CA ASP A 48 -5.80 -0.82 3.45
C ASP A 48 -4.88 -1.85 4.10
N ARG A 49 -5.22 -2.30 5.31
CA ARG A 49 -4.47 -3.36 6.01
C ARG A 49 -4.52 -4.71 5.26
N LYS A 50 -5.66 -5.04 4.66
CA LYS A 50 -5.80 -6.26 3.84
C LYS A 50 -4.93 -6.15 2.59
N VAL A 51 -4.95 -5.00 1.90
CA VAL A 51 -4.10 -4.71 0.74
C VAL A 51 -2.62 -4.83 1.12
N GLN A 52 -2.19 -4.18 2.20
CA GLN A 52 -0.82 -4.26 2.70
C GLN A 52 -0.37 -5.72 2.93
N LYS A 53 -1.22 -6.55 3.54
CA LYS A 53 -0.93 -7.98 3.75
C LYS A 53 -0.80 -8.75 2.43
N LYS A 54 -1.68 -8.50 1.47
CA LYS A 54 -1.62 -9.13 0.13
C LYS A 54 -0.36 -8.72 -0.63
N VAL A 55 0.00 -7.45 -0.61
CA VAL A 55 1.24 -6.92 -1.22
C VAL A 55 2.46 -7.60 -0.61
N LYS A 56 2.55 -7.68 0.72
CA LYS A 56 3.65 -8.40 1.42
C LYS A 56 3.70 -9.88 1.04
N LYS A 57 2.55 -10.54 0.90
CA LYS A 57 2.47 -11.95 0.50
C LYS A 57 2.96 -12.15 -0.94
N LEU A 58 2.60 -11.23 -1.84
CA LEU A 58 2.95 -11.32 -3.25
C LEU A 58 4.45 -11.06 -3.47
N PHE A 59 4.99 -9.95 -2.95
CA PHE A 59 6.37 -9.53 -3.21
C PHE A 59 7.39 -10.07 -2.20
N GLY A 60 6.95 -10.86 -1.21
CA GLY A 60 7.82 -11.52 -0.23
C GLY A 60 8.44 -10.58 0.81
N LYS A 61 9.38 -11.12 1.59
CA LYS A 61 9.96 -10.45 2.78
C LYS A 61 10.71 -9.14 2.45
N GLY A 62 11.23 -9.00 1.23
CA GLY A 62 11.91 -7.78 0.75
C GLY A 62 10.97 -6.61 0.47
N ALA A 63 9.66 -6.86 0.34
CA ALA A 63 8.67 -5.85 -0.03
C ALA A 63 8.65 -4.65 0.93
N LYS A 64 8.79 -4.88 2.24
CA LYS A 64 8.77 -3.79 3.23
C LYS A 64 9.93 -2.81 3.03
N LYS A 65 11.14 -3.31 2.69
CA LYS A 65 12.33 -2.47 2.49
C LYS A 65 12.25 -1.59 1.24
N ARG A 66 11.43 -2.00 0.27
CA ARG A 66 11.21 -1.29 -1.00
C ARG A 66 9.90 -0.51 -1.03
N MET A 67 9.18 -0.42 0.10
CA MET A 67 7.85 0.18 0.15
C MET A 67 7.93 1.65 0.60
N MET A 68 7.33 2.53 -0.20
CA MET A 68 7.04 3.92 0.17
C MET A 68 5.54 4.07 0.41
N VAL A 69 5.16 4.81 1.44
CA VAL A 69 3.76 5.13 1.72
C VAL A 69 3.48 6.55 1.23
N VAL A 70 2.45 6.72 0.40
CA VAL A 70 2.03 8.01 -0.12
C VAL A 70 0.65 8.32 0.46
N PHE A 71 0.53 9.48 1.09
CA PHE A 71 -0.74 10.01 1.58
C PHE A 71 -1.34 10.95 0.54
N THR A 72 -2.55 10.64 0.10
CA THR A 72 -3.36 11.55 -0.72
C THR A 72 -4.17 12.49 0.17
N ARG A 73 -4.70 13.56 -0.43
CA ARG A 73 -5.38 14.67 0.25
C ARG A 73 -4.50 15.39 1.27
N LYS A 74 -3.41 15.99 0.78
CA LYS A 74 -2.49 16.77 1.61
C LYS A 74 -3.19 17.96 2.26
N GLU A 75 -4.18 18.54 1.58
CA GLU A 75 -5.00 19.65 2.05
C GLU A 75 -5.69 19.36 3.40
N ASP A 76 -6.03 18.10 3.68
CA ASP A 76 -6.63 17.67 4.94
C ASP A 76 -5.66 17.82 6.14
N LEU A 77 -4.36 18.04 5.92
CA LEU A 77 -3.40 18.37 6.99
C LEU A 77 -3.57 19.80 7.53
N GLY A 78 -4.29 20.68 6.83
CA GLY A 78 -4.47 22.08 7.27
C GLY A 78 -3.15 22.86 7.40
N GLY A 79 -2.14 22.50 6.60
CA GLY A 79 -0.80 23.08 6.68
C GLY A 79 0.13 22.43 7.73
N GLY A 80 -0.36 21.45 8.49
CA GLY A 80 0.42 20.70 9.47
C GLY A 80 1.42 19.70 8.85
N SER A 81 2.28 19.14 9.71
CA SER A 81 3.29 18.13 9.35
C SER A 81 2.67 16.74 9.22
N LEU A 82 3.10 16.00 8.19
CA LEU A 82 2.74 14.59 8.02
C LEU A 82 3.32 13.71 9.13
N GLU A 83 4.55 14.01 9.55
CA GLU A 83 5.25 13.33 10.64
C GLU A 83 4.47 13.45 11.96
N GLU A 84 3.97 14.66 12.26
CA GLU A 84 3.17 14.92 13.46
C GLU A 84 1.81 14.23 13.39
N TYR A 85 1.14 14.26 12.23
CA TYR A 85 -0.10 13.51 11.98
C TYR A 85 0.09 12.01 12.26
N VAL A 86 1.16 11.42 11.71
CA VAL A 86 1.48 10.01 11.92
C VAL A 86 1.75 9.70 13.39
N LYS A 87 2.54 10.54 14.07
CA LYS A 87 2.98 10.32 15.45
C LYS A 87 1.82 10.40 16.44
N THR A 88 0.86 11.30 16.21
CA THR A 88 -0.27 11.57 17.11
C THR A 88 -1.53 10.79 16.74
N ALA A 89 -1.55 10.09 15.60
CA ALA A 89 -2.71 9.30 15.19
C ALA A 89 -3.11 8.23 16.22
N GLU A 90 -4.37 8.21 16.63
CA GLU A 90 -4.95 7.14 17.47
C GLU A 90 -4.93 5.77 16.76
N ASN A 91 -4.77 5.78 15.43
CA ASN A 91 -4.68 4.58 14.62
C ASN A 91 -3.29 3.93 14.77
N GLY A 92 -3.14 3.08 15.80
CA GLY A 92 -1.88 2.35 16.03
C GLY A 92 -1.45 1.44 14.87
N ALA A 93 -2.36 1.07 13.95
CA ALA A 93 -1.98 0.32 12.76
C ALA A 93 -1.32 1.22 11.69
N LEU A 94 -1.73 2.47 11.58
CA LEU A 94 -1.08 3.49 10.75
C LEU A 94 0.33 3.75 11.27
N GLN A 95 0.49 3.95 12.58
CA GLN A 95 1.80 4.13 13.20
C GLN A 95 2.74 2.94 12.91
N LYS A 96 2.23 1.70 12.94
CA LYS A 96 3.01 0.49 12.61
C LYS A 96 3.33 0.35 11.12
N LEU A 97 2.60 1.02 10.23
CA LEU A 97 2.85 0.97 8.79
C LEU A 97 4.13 1.73 8.42
N VAL A 98 4.33 2.89 9.05
CA VAL A 98 5.39 3.87 8.74
C VAL A 98 6.62 3.78 9.65
N LYS A 99 6.59 2.88 10.65
CA LYS A 99 7.77 2.43 11.43
C LYS A 99 8.56 1.35 10.70
#